data_AF-S8EPN7-F1
#
_entry.id   AF-S8EPN7-F1
#
_cell.length_a   1.000
_cell.length_b   1.000
_cell.length_c   1.000
_cell.angle_alpha   90.00
_cell.angle_beta   90.00
_cell.angle_gamma   90.00
#
_symmetry.space_group_name_H-M   'P 1'
#
loop_
_entity.id
_entity.type
_entity.pdbx_description
1 polymer ?
#
loop_
_entity_poly.entity_id
_entity_poly.type
_entity_poly.pdbx_seq_one_letter_code
_entity_poly.pdbx_strand_id
1 'polypeptide(L)'
;MKAILFHTAATAIMAYGYLSLKQLPVDKFINTQKGGHSQFLTIIGLWLACANMTLGLASDFLPSVTLIRKAKRLVLMVALPIATIVTTVYWTLLIFWTEMILAARPIPIDSPEPDELVPSFADPAIVRIPLKTDLAMHAVPAVALLIDFFLIERKYTRRQAIWGGTAMTVLACSVYAPWIEYCSEFNGSFPYPFLTGNPFDVRVMIYVGLSTFALVTFWILNALHL
;
A
#
# COMPACT_ATOMS: atom_id res chain seq x y z
N MET A 1 -5.36 26.84 -8.43
CA MET A 1 -4.67 26.32 -9.64
C MET A 1 -3.52 25.37 -9.32
N LYS A 2 -2.55 25.73 -8.45
CA LYS A 2 -1.43 24.82 -8.07
C LYS A 2 -1.90 23.52 -7.37
N ALA A 3 -2.81 23.62 -6.39
CA ALA A 3 -3.35 22.44 -5.70
C ALA A 3 -4.13 21.50 -6.64
N ILE A 4 -4.96 22.06 -7.52
CA ILE A 4 -5.72 21.31 -8.55
C ILE A 4 -4.78 20.49 -9.43
N LEU A 5 -3.74 21.12 -9.98
CA LEU A 5 -2.74 20.45 -10.82
C LEU A 5 -2.03 19.33 -10.04
N PHE A 6 -1.65 19.59 -8.79
CA PHE A 6 -1.00 18.62 -7.94
C PHE A 6 -1.89 17.40 -7.64
N HIS A 7 -3.11 17.61 -7.14
CA HIS A 7 -4.04 16.52 -6.84
C HIS A 7 -4.39 15.70 -8.09
N THR A 8 -4.55 16.38 -9.24
CA THR A 8 -4.84 15.72 -10.53
C THR A 8 -3.66 14.85 -10.98
N ALA A 9 -2.43 15.41 -10.97
CA ALA A 9 -1.24 14.68 -11.38
C ALA A 9 -0.95 13.49 -10.45
N ALA A 10 -1.04 13.68 -9.13
CA ALA A 10 -0.85 12.61 -8.16
C ALA A 10 -1.85 11.47 -8.37
N THR A 11 -3.14 11.80 -8.53
CA THR A 11 -4.20 10.81 -8.81
C THR A 11 -3.92 10.06 -10.12
N ALA A 12 -3.55 10.78 -11.18
CA ALA A 12 -3.27 10.19 -12.49
C ALA A 12 -2.06 9.23 -12.46
N ILE A 13 -0.97 9.59 -11.77
CA ILE A 13 0.21 8.74 -11.65
C ILE A 13 -0.09 7.47 -10.86
N MET A 14 -0.81 7.58 -9.74
CA MET A 14 -1.20 6.42 -8.94
C MET A 14 -2.20 5.52 -9.69
N ALA A 15 -3.15 6.11 -10.42
CA ALA A 15 -4.06 5.36 -11.30
C ALA A 15 -3.30 4.64 -12.42
N TYR A 16 -2.29 5.27 -13.02
CA TYR A 16 -1.38 4.62 -13.98
C TYR A 16 -0.66 3.43 -13.33
N GLY A 17 -0.13 3.57 -12.11
CA GLY A 17 0.49 2.48 -11.37
C GLY A 17 -0.45 1.28 -11.22
N TYR A 18 -1.68 1.53 -10.75
CA TYR A 18 -2.69 0.48 -10.60
C TYR A 18 -3.09 -0.17 -11.93
N LEU A 19 -3.36 0.63 -12.98
CA LEU A 19 -3.77 0.10 -14.28
C LEU A 19 -2.65 -0.68 -14.98
N SER A 20 -1.38 -0.36 -14.69
CA SER A 20 -0.22 -1.06 -15.22
C SER A 20 -0.06 -2.47 -14.64
N LEU A 21 -0.74 -2.81 -13.54
CA LEU A 21 -0.71 -4.16 -12.97
C LEU A 21 -1.14 -5.21 -14.00
N LYS A 22 -2.14 -4.90 -14.84
CA LYS A 22 -2.65 -5.80 -15.90
C LYS A 22 -1.59 -6.20 -16.94
N GLN A 23 -0.48 -5.46 -17.01
CA GLN A 23 0.62 -5.73 -17.94
C GLN A 23 1.70 -6.61 -17.30
N LEU A 24 1.62 -6.87 -15.99
CA LEU A 24 2.57 -7.71 -15.30
C LEU A 24 2.25 -9.19 -15.57
N PRO A 25 3.26 -10.05 -15.83
CA PRO A 25 3.06 -11.49 -16.05
C PRO A 25 2.35 -12.20 -14.89
N VAL A 26 2.49 -11.66 -13.69
CA VAL A 26 1.94 -12.19 -12.43
C VAL A 26 0.46 -11.80 -12.21
N ASP A 27 -0.09 -10.85 -12.98
CA ASP A 27 -1.46 -10.37 -12.82
C ASP A 27 -2.51 -11.48 -12.92
N LYS A 28 -2.40 -12.34 -13.95
CA LYS A 28 -3.35 -13.44 -14.15
C LYS A 28 -3.37 -14.39 -12.96
N PHE A 29 -2.20 -14.72 -12.42
CA PHE A 29 -2.09 -15.57 -11.23
C PHE A 29 -2.69 -14.90 -9.99
N ILE A 30 -2.33 -13.64 -9.72
CA ILE A 30 -2.91 -12.90 -8.59
C ILE A 30 -4.45 -12.85 -8.70
N ASN A 31 -5.00 -12.62 -9.89
CA ASN A 31 -6.45 -12.59 -10.10
C ASN A 31 -7.15 -13.94 -9.87
N THR A 32 -6.44 -15.07 -9.93
CA THR A 32 -6.99 -16.38 -9.54
C THR A 32 -6.98 -16.61 -8.02
N GLN A 33 -6.21 -15.82 -7.27
CA GLN A 33 -6.13 -15.94 -5.83
C GLN A 33 -7.29 -15.27 -5.12
N LYS A 34 -7.64 -15.77 -3.94
CA LYS A 34 -8.60 -15.15 -3.05
C LYS A 34 -8.15 -13.72 -2.72
N GLY A 35 -9.04 -12.76 -2.97
CA GLY A 35 -8.78 -11.34 -2.77
C GLY A 35 -8.09 -10.65 -3.95
N GLY A 36 -7.60 -11.38 -4.96
CA GLY A 36 -6.94 -10.77 -6.11
C GLY A 36 -5.80 -9.83 -5.67
N HIS A 37 -5.72 -8.65 -6.28
CA HIS A 37 -4.77 -7.61 -5.87
C HIS A 37 -5.08 -6.98 -4.50
N SER A 38 -6.30 -7.11 -3.98
CA SER A 38 -6.67 -6.52 -2.68
C SER A 38 -6.10 -7.25 -1.47
N GLN A 39 -5.44 -8.40 -1.66
CA GLN A 39 -4.67 -9.04 -0.59
C GLN A 39 -3.41 -8.24 -0.20
N PHE A 40 -2.90 -7.40 -1.11
CA PHE A 40 -1.70 -6.59 -0.89
C PHE A 40 -2.04 -5.25 -0.22
N LEU A 41 -1.41 -4.96 0.92
CA LEU A 41 -1.50 -3.68 1.62
C LEU A 41 -1.06 -2.51 0.72
N THR A 42 -0.11 -2.73 -0.19
CA THR A 42 0.30 -1.75 -1.21
C THR A 42 -0.89 -1.27 -2.03
N ILE A 43 -1.76 -2.19 -2.46
CA ILE A 43 -2.91 -1.88 -3.32
C ILE A 43 -4.01 -1.17 -2.52
N ILE A 44 -4.29 -1.63 -1.31
CA ILE A 44 -5.22 -0.94 -0.40
C ILE A 44 -4.72 0.49 -0.09
N GLY A 45 -3.43 0.63 0.23
CA GLY A 45 -2.79 1.93 0.48
C GLY A 45 -2.85 2.85 -0.73
N LEU A 46 -2.60 2.32 -1.93
CA LEU A 46 -2.70 3.04 -3.20
C LEU A 46 -4.13 3.54 -3.44
N TRP A 47 -5.15 2.70 -3.21
CA TRP A 47 -6.55 3.11 -3.33
C TRP A 47 -6.93 4.21 -2.33
N LEU A 48 -6.48 4.11 -1.08
CA LEU A 48 -6.70 5.15 -0.07
C LEU A 48 -5.99 6.46 -0.44
N ALA A 49 -4.77 6.39 -0.97
CA ALA A 49 -4.04 7.57 -1.44
C ALA A 49 -4.74 8.23 -2.64
N CYS A 50 -5.18 7.44 -3.63
CA CYS A 50 -6.01 7.92 -4.74
C CYS A 50 -7.31 8.57 -4.25
N ALA A 51 -8.00 7.95 -3.30
CA ALA A 51 -9.22 8.48 -2.71
C ALA A 51 -8.95 9.82 -2.02
N ASN A 52 -7.85 9.94 -1.25
CA ASN A 52 -7.47 11.20 -0.62
C ASN A 52 -7.19 12.30 -1.64
N MET A 53 -6.39 12.03 -2.68
CA MET A 53 -6.09 13.02 -3.72
C MET A 53 -7.33 13.42 -4.51
N THR A 54 -8.24 12.48 -4.79
CA THR A 54 -9.52 12.76 -5.44
C THR A 54 -10.42 13.63 -4.57
N LEU A 55 -10.50 13.35 -3.25
CA LEU A 55 -11.22 14.21 -2.30
C LEU A 55 -10.57 15.59 -2.16
N GLY A 56 -9.24 15.66 -2.25
CA GLY A 56 -8.48 16.92 -2.35
C GLY A 56 -8.89 17.72 -3.58
N LEU A 57 -8.88 17.10 -4.76
CA LEU A 57 -9.32 17.71 -6.01
C LEU A 57 -10.77 18.20 -5.93
N ALA A 58 -11.67 17.37 -5.38
CA ALA A 58 -13.07 17.75 -5.18
C ALA A 58 -13.19 18.95 -4.22
N SER A 59 -12.39 18.98 -3.15
CA SER A 59 -12.36 20.11 -2.22
C SER A 59 -11.80 21.40 -2.85
N ASP A 60 -10.93 21.30 -3.86
CA ASP A 60 -10.43 22.48 -4.57
C ASP A 60 -11.52 23.13 -5.43
N PHE A 61 -12.40 22.33 -6.04
CA PHE A 61 -13.54 22.83 -6.81
C PHE A 61 -14.73 23.24 -5.93
N LEU A 62 -14.91 22.60 -4.79
CA LEU A 62 -16.04 22.80 -3.87
C LEU A 62 -15.58 23.24 -2.47
N PRO A 63 -14.88 24.38 -2.33
CA PRO A 63 -14.23 24.78 -1.07
C PRO A 63 -15.23 25.11 0.06
N SER A 64 -16.51 25.32 -0.23
CA SER A 64 -17.56 25.54 0.77
C SER A 64 -18.07 24.23 1.40
N VAL A 65 -17.89 23.08 0.74
CA VAL A 65 -18.44 21.79 1.18
C VAL A 65 -17.57 21.18 2.27
N THR A 66 -17.94 21.40 3.53
CA THR A 66 -17.17 20.92 4.69
C THR A 66 -17.11 19.40 4.80
N LEU A 67 -18.10 18.68 4.27
CA LEU A 67 -18.14 17.21 4.30
C LEU A 67 -16.98 16.59 3.52
N ILE A 68 -16.67 17.11 2.32
CA ILE A 68 -15.56 16.63 1.49
C ILE A 68 -14.23 16.82 2.20
N ARG A 69 -14.02 17.99 2.83
CA ARG A 69 -12.82 18.27 3.64
C ARG A 69 -12.69 17.32 4.82
N LYS A 70 -13.78 17.08 5.56
CA LYS A 70 -13.77 16.14 6.68
C LYS A 70 -13.47 14.71 6.22
N ALA A 71 -14.08 14.27 5.12
CA ALA A 71 -13.82 12.97 4.52
C ALA A 71 -12.37 12.82 4.07
N LYS A 72 -11.82 13.81 3.34
CA LYS A 72 -10.40 13.87 2.96
C LYS A 72 -9.51 13.65 4.18
N ARG A 73 -9.74 14.42 5.24
CA ARG A 73 -8.95 14.32 6.48
C ARG A 73 -9.06 12.96 7.17
N LEU A 74 -10.23 12.35 7.20
CA LEU A 74 -10.39 10.99 7.75
C LEU A 74 -9.62 9.96 6.92
N VAL A 75 -9.69 10.04 5.59
CA VAL A 75 -8.93 9.16 4.69
C VAL A 75 -7.43 9.39 4.85
N LEU A 76 -6.97 10.65 4.89
CA LEU A 76 -5.56 11.01 5.07
C LEU A 76 -4.96 10.41 6.34
N MET A 77 -5.72 10.40 7.43
CA MET A 77 -5.31 9.85 8.74
C MET A 77 -4.97 8.34 8.68
N VAL A 78 -5.48 7.62 7.68
CA VAL A 78 -5.18 6.20 7.43
C VAL A 78 -4.20 6.04 6.26
N ALA A 79 -4.43 6.76 5.17
CA ALA A 79 -3.67 6.64 3.94
C ALA A 79 -2.19 7.00 4.14
N LEU A 80 -1.90 8.09 4.85
CA LEU A 80 -0.53 8.57 5.04
C LEU A 80 0.34 7.57 5.83
N PRO A 81 -0.11 7.04 6.98
CA PRO A 81 0.64 6.01 7.71
C PRO A 81 0.83 4.73 6.89
N ILE A 82 -0.22 4.24 6.20
CA ILE A 82 -0.11 3.03 5.37
C ILE A 82 0.87 3.24 4.23
N ALA A 83 0.78 4.36 3.50
CA ALA A 83 1.69 4.65 2.40
C ALA A 83 3.14 4.75 2.89
N THR A 84 3.36 5.34 4.08
CA THR A 84 4.71 5.43 4.67
C THR A 84 5.26 4.06 5.05
N ILE A 85 4.43 3.16 5.61
CA ILE A 85 4.81 1.75 5.83
C ILE A 85 5.17 1.09 4.52
N VAL A 86 4.29 1.18 3.53
CA VAL A 86 4.46 0.53 2.23
C VAL A 86 5.78 0.98 1.61
N THR A 87 6.07 2.28 1.54
CA THR A 87 7.33 2.79 0.97
C THR A 87 8.54 2.28 1.75
N THR A 88 8.54 2.44 3.08
CA THR A 88 9.71 2.16 3.91
C THR A 88 10.00 0.66 4.00
N VAL A 89 8.99 -0.17 4.24
CA VAL A 89 9.13 -1.63 4.31
C VAL A 89 9.45 -2.20 2.94
N TYR A 90 8.74 -1.81 1.88
CA TYR A 90 8.97 -2.35 0.54
C TYR A 90 10.41 -2.10 0.06
N TRP A 91 10.92 -0.87 0.12
CA TRP A 91 12.27 -0.57 -0.38
C TRP A 91 13.35 -1.16 0.50
N THR A 92 13.15 -1.20 1.82
CA THR A 92 14.09 -1.86 2.74
C THR A 92 14.20 -3.35 2.41
N LEU A 93 13.07 -4.06 2.28
CA LEU A 93 13.09 -5.47 1.92
C LEU A 93 13.62 -5.67 0.49
N LEU A 94 13.25 -4.83 -0.47
CA LEU A 94 13.71 -4.95 -1.84
C LEU A 94 15.25 -4.86 -1.94
N ILE A 95 15.87 -3.97 -1.16
CA ILE A 95 17.32 -3.74 -1.17
C ILE A 95 18.08 -4.81 -0.38
N PHE A 96 17.60 -5.17 0.82
CA PHE A 96 18.37 -5.99 1.77
C PHE A 96 17.91 -7.46 1.82
N TRP A 97 16.64 -7.74 1.52
CA TRP A 97 16.02 -9.07 1.66
C TRP A 97 14.95 -9.31 0.59
N THR A 98 15.34 -9.29 -0.69
CA THR A 98 14.41 -9.34 -1.82
C THR A 98 13.45 -10.54 -1.76
N GLU A 99 13.94 -11.70 -1.31
CA GLU A 99 13.15 -12.94 -1.15
C GLU A 99 12.01 -12.82 -0.13
N MET A 100 12.09 -11.86 0.79
CA MET A 100 11.06 -11.63 1.80
C MET A 100 9.86 -10.86 1.24
N ILE A 101 10.02 -10.17 0.10
CA ILE A 101 8.98 -9.30 -0.47
C ILE A 101 8.55 -9.72 -1.88
N LEU A 102 9.44 -10.30 -2.67
CA LEU A 102 9.12 -10.86 -3.98
C LEU A 102 9.03 -12.38 -3.84
N ALA A 103 7.83 -12.94 -4.05
CA ALA A 103 7.65 -14.38 -3.99
C ALA A 103 8.34 -15.07 -5.18
N ALA A 104 9.17 -16.07 -4.89
CA ALA A 104 9.58 -17.07 -5.85
C ALA A 104 8.33 -17.78 -6.40
N ARG A 105 8.19 -17.85 -7.73
CA ARG A 105 7.02 -18.48 -8.36
C ARG A 105 6.90 -19.96 -7.95
N PRO A 106 5.70 -20.47 -7.62
CA PRO A 106 5.36 -21.84 -7.96
C PRO A 106 5.22 -21.90 -9.49
N ILE A 107 6.04 -22.72 -10.16
CA ILE A 107 5.83 -23.06 -11.57
C ILE A 107 4.49 -23.83 -11.64
N PRO A 108 3.54 -23.46 -12.53
CA PRO A 108 2.31 -24.24 -12.70
C PRO A 108 2.64 -25.69 -13.07
N ILE A 109 2.05 -26.65 -12.34
CA ILE A 109 2.19 -28.10 -12.56
C ILE A 109 1.70 -28.53 -13.96
N ASP A 110 0.84 -27.73 -14.59
CA ASP A 110 0.24 -28.00 -15.90
C ASP A 110 0.83 -27.14 -17.03
N SER A 111 2.16 -26.98 -17.10
CA SER A 111 2.78 -26.48 -18.34
C SER A 111 2.93 -27.65 -19.33
N PRO A 112 2.18 -27.67 -20.44
CA PRO A 112 2.41 -28.67 -21.48
C PRO A 112 3.65 -28.25 -22.28
N GLU A 113 4.47 -29.25 -22.58
CA GLU A 113 5.64 -29.26 -23.47
C GLU A 113 7.01 -28.97 -22.82
N PRO A 114 7.91 -29.99 -22.77
CA PRO A 114 9.26 -29.86 -22.21
C PRO A 114 10.29 -29.08 -23.06
N ASP A 115 9.95 -28.55 -24.25
CA ASP A 115 10.98 -28.25 -25.26
C ASP A 115 11.03 -26.83 -25.84
N GLU A 116 10.29 -25.85 -25.32
CA GLU A 116 10.48 -24.45 -25.75
C GLU A 116 10.96 -23.55 -24.61
N LEU A 117 12.26 -23.24 -24.66
CA LEU A 117 12.96 -22.23 -23.85
C LEU A 117 13.10 -22.61 -22.38
N VAL A 118 14.10 -23.43 -22.06
CA VAL A 118 14.55 -23.69 -20.68
C VAL A 118 15.39 -22.50 -20.18
N PRO A 119 14.89 -21.55 -19.38
CA PRO A 119 15.74 -20.98 -18.36
C PRO A 119 15.96 -22.08 -17.33
N SER A 120 17.22 -22.39 -17.08
CA SER A 120 17.71 -23.31 -16.05
C SER A 120 16.79 -23.37 -14.82
N PHE A 121 16.51 -24.59 -14.33
CA PHE A 121 15.86 -24.90 -13.05
C PHE A 121 16.64 -24.39 -11.81
N ALA A 122 17.54 -23.41 -11.96
CA ALA A 122 18.45 -22.90 -10.95
C ALA A 122 18.15 -21.48 -10.45
N ASP A 123 17.16 -20.77 -11.00
CA ASP A 123 16.78 -19.46 -10.45
C ASP A 123 15.25 -19.33 -10.39
N PRO A 124 14.64 -19.21 -9.19
CA PRO A 124 13.30 -18.66 -9.11
C PRO A 124 13.39 -17.22 -9.60
N ALA A 125 13.11 -16.98 -10.88
CA ALA A 125 13.25 -15.66 -11.48
C ALA A 125 12.37 -14.67 -10.73
N ILE A 126 13.00 -13.89 -9.85
CA ILE A 126 12.39 -12.81 -9.08
C ILE A 126 11.76 -11.86 -10.08
N VAL A 127 10.43 -11.87 -10.18
CA VAL A 127 9.71 -11.00 -11.11
C VAL A 127 9.73 -9.60 -10.54
N ARG A 128 10.62 -8.76 -11.07
CA ARG A 128 10.68 -7.34 -10.70
C ARG A 128 9.60 -6.55 -11.43
N ILE A 129 9.01 -5.60 -10.70
CA ILE A 129 8.06 -4.65 -11.26
C ILE A 129 8.85 -3.61 -12.07
N PRO A 130 8.41 -3.21 -13.29
CA PRO A 130 9.05 -2.13 -14.03
C PRO A 130 9.13 -0.86 -13.18
N LEU A 131 10.29 -0.20 -13.16
CA LEU A 131 10.59 0.92 -12.26
C LEU A 131 9.51 2.01 -12.24
N LYS A 132 8.93 2.35 -13.40
CA LYS A 132 7.86 3.36 -13.49
C LYS A 132 6.61 2.95 -12.73
N THR A 133 6.18 1.70 -12.90
CA THR A 133 5.03 1.12 -12.20
C THR A 133 5.34 0.99 -10.71
N ASP A 134 6.56 0.56 -10.38
CA ASP A 134 7.01 0.41 -9.00
C ASP A 134 6.97 1.75 -8.23
N LEU A 135 7.60 2.79 -8.79
CA LEU A 135 7.56 4.15 -8.22
C LEU A 135 6.12 4.67 -8.07
N ALA A 136 5.27 4.45 -9.06
CA ALA A 136 3.88 4.89 -9.05
C ALA A 136 3.04 4.24 -7.93
N MET A 137 3.37 3.00 -7.54
CA MET A 137 2.63 2.26 -6.50
C MET A 137 3.25 2.38 -5.11
N HIS A 138 4.57 2.46 -5.00
CA HIS A 138 5.27 2.40 -3.71
C HIS A 138 5.83 3.75 -3.25
N ALA A 139 6.25 4.65 -4.14
CA ALA A 139 6.86 5.92 -3.75
C ALA A 139 5.87 7.10 -3.84
N VAL A 140 5.18 7.22 -4.98
CA VAL A 140 4.28 8.34 -5.26
C VAL A 140 3.17 8.51 -4.23
N PRO A 141 2.50 7.45 -3.71
CA PRO A 141 1.49 7.62 -2.68
C PRO A 141 2.00 8.32 -1.42
N ALA A 142 3.14 7.89 -0.88
CA ALA A 142 3.72 8.50 0.32
C ALA A 142 4.18 9.93 0.06
N VAL A 143 4.91 10.17 -1.05
CA VAL A 143 5.39 11.52 -1.42
C VAL A 143 4.22 12.48 -1.61
N ALA A 144 3.18 12.08 -2.35
CA ALA A 144 2.02 12.92 -2.59
C ALA A 144 1.25 13.20 -1.29
N LEU A 145 1.03 12.19 -0.44
CA LEU A 145 0.35 12.38 0.84
C LEU A 145 1.15 13.25 1.81
N LEU A 146 2.48 13.16 1.83
CA LEU A 146 3.35 14.02 2.62
C LEU A 146 3.30 15.48 2.14
N ILE A 147 3.37 15.70 0.82
CA ILE A 147 3.23 17.04 0.22
C ILE A 147 1.86 17.63 0.54
N ASP A 148 0.78 16.87 0.33
CA ASP A 148 -0.59 17.29 0.66
C ASP A 148 -0.71 17.63 2.15
N PHE A 149 -0.19 16.74 3.01
CA PHE A 149 -0.25 16.92 4.45
C PHE A 149 0.47 18.19 4.90
N PHE A 150 1.73 18.42 4.49
CA PHE A 150 2.53 19.53 4.99
C PHE A 150 2.26 20.87 4.30
N LEU A 151 1.88 20.88 3.02
CA LEU A 151 1.79 22.11 2.23
C LEU A 151 0.36 22.57 1.93
N ILE A 152 -0.64 21.69 2.04
CA ILE A 152 -2.02 21.98 1.63
C ILE A 152 -2.99 21.81 2.80
N GLU A 153 -2.88 20.73 3.56
CA GLU A 153 -3.77 20.42 4.67
C GLU A 153 -3.42 21.21 5.94
N ARG A 154 -4.38 21.34 6.86
CA ARG A 154 -4.11 21.88 8.19
C ARG A 154 -3.64 20.79 9.15
N LYS A 155 -2.69 21.11 10.01
CA LYS A 155 -2.27 20.29 11.16
C LYS A 155 -3.47 19.68 11.90
N TYR A 156 -3.40 18.40 12.27
CA TYR A 156 -4.38 17.82 13.20
C TYR A 156 -4.14 18.34 14.61
N THR A 157 -5.23 18.66 15.31
CA THR A 157 -5.11 18.98 16.74
C THR A 157 -4.51 17.79 17.49
N ARG A 158 -3.81 18.04 18.60
CA ARG A 158 -3.21 16.97 19.41
C ARG A 158 -4.21 15.88 19.78
N ARG A 159 -5.46 16.27 20.08
CA ARG A 159 -6.55 15.33 20.39
C ARG A 159 -6.92 14.46 19.19
N GLN A 160 -7.03 15.05 17.99
CA GLN A 160 -7.31 14.30 16.76
C GLN A 160 -6.16 13.34 16.41
N ALA A 161 -4.91 13.78 16.54
CA ALA A 161 -3.75 12.95 16.24
C ALA A 161 -3.63 11.74 17.20
N ILE A 162 -3.81 11.97 18.51
CA ILE A 162 -3.74 10.90 19.51
C ILE A 162 -4.94 9.97 19.40
N TRP A 163 -6.16 10.48 19.58
CA TRP A 163 -7.35 9.61 19.67
C TRP A 163 -7.83 9.16 18.31
N GLY A 164 -7.91 10.07 17.34
CA GLY A 164 -8.29 9.75 15.98
C GLY A 164 -7.25 8.85 15.32
N GLY A 165 -5.96 9.21 15.42
CA GLY A 165 -4.87 8.39 14.88
C GLY A 165 -4.90 6.98 15.46
N THR A 166 -4.97 6.84 16.79
CA THR A 166 -5.04 5.52 17.44
C THR A 166 -6.27 4.73 16.98
N ALA A 167 -7.45 5.33 17.00
CA ALA A 167 -8.68 4.64 16.61
C ALA A 167 -8.64 4.17 15.15
N MET A 168 -8.14 5.02 14.25
CA MET A 168 -8.04 4.70 12.82
C MET A 168 -6.96 3.66 12.55
N THR A 169 -5.83 3.68 13.26
CA THR A 169 -4.81 2.62 13.16
C THR A 169 -5.34 1.28 13.66
N VAL A 170 -6.00 1.25 14.82
CA VAL A 170 -6.60 0.02 15.36
C VAL A 170 -7.65 -0.52 14.39
N LEU A 171 -8.51 0.35 13.85
CA LEU A 171 -9.50 -0.06 12.85
C LEU A 171 -8.82 -0.63 11.60
N ALA A 172 -7.81 0.04 11.05
CA ALA A 172 -7.11 -0.43 9.86
C ALA A 172 -6.44 -1.80 10.10
N CYS A 173 -5.78 -2.00 11.25
CA CYS A 173 -5.19 -3.28 11.63
C CYS A 173 -6.26 -4.37 11.78
N SER A 174 -7.34 -4.09 12.49
CA SER A 174 -8.44 -5.03 12.74
C SER A 174 -9.23 -5.39 11.48
N VAL A 175 -9.15 -4.58 10.42
CA VAL A 175 -9.73 -4.90 9.12
C VAL A 175 -8.74 -5.68 8.25
N TYR A 176 -7.49 -5.21 8.15
CA TYR A 176 -6.52 -5.79 7.21
C TYR A 176 -5.91 -7.11 7.69
N ALA A 177 -5.55 -7.23 8.97
CA ALA A 177 -4.90 -8.44 9.47
C ALA A 177 -5.80 -9.69 9.33
N PRO A 178 -7.09 -9.67 9.71
CA PRO A 178 -7.96 -10.80 9.44
C PRO A 178 -8.19 -11.05 7.94
N TRP A 179 -8.22 -9.98 7.13
CA TRP A 179 -8.39 -10.11 5.68
C TRP A 179 -7.23 -10.84 5.01
N ILE A 180 -5.98 -10.48 5.34
CA ILE A 180 -4.81 -11.16 4.75
C ILE A 180 -4.68 -12.61 5.25
N GLU A 181 -4.98 -12.88 6.52
CA GLU A 181 -5.04 -14.25 7.06
C GLU A 181 -6.08 -15.09 6.30
N TYR A 182 -7.29 -14.56 6.12
CA TYR A 182 -8.34 -15.20 5.34
C TYR A 182 -7.92 -15.43 3.88
N CYS A 183 -7.30 -14.46 3.21
CA CYS A 183 -6.75 -14.68 1.87
C CYS A 183 -5.72 -15.82 1.87
N SER A 184 -4.82 -15.86 2.84
CA SER A 184 -3.74 -16.85 2.91
C SER A 184 -4.25 -18.28 3.13
N GLU A 185 -5.33 -18.46 3.89
CA GLU A 185 -5.94 -19.77 4.13
C GLU A 185 -6.42 -20.42 2.82
N PHE A 186 -6.98 -19.63 1.92
CA PHE A 186 -7.45 -20.11 0.60
C PHE A 186 -6.32 -20.21 -0.43
N ASN A 187 -5.33 -19.33 -0.34
CA ASN A 187 -4.23 -19.27 -1.31
C ASN A 187 -3.07 -20.23 -0.97
N GLY A 188 -3.07 -20.83 0.23
CA GLY A 188 -2.00 -21.69 0.75
C GLY A 188 -0.71 -20.94 1.14
N SER A 189 -0.65 -19.62 0.92
CA SER A 189 0.49 -18.77 1.24
C SER A 189 0.05 -17.31 1.36
N PHE A 190 0.85 -16.51 2.06
CA PHE A 190 0.64 -15.06 2.12
C PHE A 190 1.19 -14.38 0.85
N PRO A 191 0.62 -13.22 0.45
CA PRO A 191 1.22 -12.39 -0.59
C PRO A 191 2.62 -11.87 -0.21
N TYR A 192 2.95 -11.92 1.08
CA TYR A 192 4.24 -11.54 1.63
C TYR A 192 4.97 -12.77 2.16
N PRO A 193 6.07 -13.21 1.52
CA PRO A 193 6.84 -14.38 1.95
C PRO A 193 7.26 -14.34 3.43
N PHE A 194 7.58 -13.17 3.97
CA PHE A 194 7.92 -13.02 5.40
C PHE A 194 6.79 -13.36 6.37
N LEU A 195 5.54 -13.51 5.92
CA LEU A 195 4.43 -13.98 6.77
C LEU A 195 4.25 -15.50 6.71
N THR A 196 4.50 -16.12 5.56
CA THR A 196 4.19 -17.54 5.31
C THR A 196 4.93 -18.50 6.25
N GLY A 197 6.21 -18.27 6.52
CA GLY A 197 7.02 -19.16 7.35
C GLY A 197 6.83 -18.98 8.87
N ASN A 198 6.06 -17.98 9.30
CA ASN A 198 5.96 -17.60 10.71
C ASN A 198 4.70 -18.17 11.38
N PRO A 199 4.78 -18.61 12.65
CA PRO A 199 3.59 -19.02 13.41
C PRO A 199 2.67 -17.81 13.68
N PHE A 200 1.40 -18.08 14.02
CA PHE A 200 0.37 -17.05 14.13
C PHE A 200 0.69 -15.96 15.15
N ASP A 201 1.27 -16.31 16.30
CA ASP A 201 1.71 -15.38 17.34
C ASP A 201 2.78 -14.40 16.81
N VAL A 202 3.76 -14.89 16.04
CA VAL A 202 4.77 -14.04 15.39
C VAL A 202 4.13 -13.13 14.35
N ARG A 203 3.15 -13.62 13.56
CA ARG A 203 2.41 -12.77 12.61
C ARG A 203 1.62 -11.66 13.32
N VAL A 204 0.99 -11.97 14.45
CA VAL A 204 0.33 -10.97 15.30
C VAL A 204 1.33 -9.91 15.78
N MET A 205 2.53 -10.32 16.22
CA MET A 205 3.58 -9.36 16.59
C MET A 205 4.00 -8.47 15.41
N ILE A 206 4.09 -9.01 14.20
CA ILE A 206 4.37 -8.24 12.98
C ILE A 206 3.26 -7.22 12.72
N TYR A 207 1.98 -7.63 12.78
CA TYR A 207 0.85 -6.73 12.56
C TYR A 207 0.79 -5.59 13.59
N VAL A 208 0.99 -5.91 14.88
CA VAL A 208 1.04 -4.92 15.96
C VAL A 208 2.26 -4.01 15.82
N GLY A 209 3.42 -4.55 15.47
CA GLY A 209 4.65 -3.81 15.26
C GLY A 209 4.53 -2.79 14.13
N LEU A 210 4.04 -3.22 12.95
CA LEU A 210 3.80 -2.33 11.81
C LEU A 210 2.72 -1.29 12.13
N SER A 211 1.64 -1.67 12.81
CA SER A 211 0.59 -0.72 13.21
C SER A 211 1.11 0.35 14.17
N THR A 212 1.93 -0.05 15.14
CA THR A 212 2.59 0.87 16.08
C THR A 212 3.54 1.81 15.34
N PHE A 213 4.34 1.27 14.41
CA PHE A 213 5.22 2.08 13.57
C PHE A 213 4.44 3.10 12.72
N ALA A 214 3.30 2.72 12.12
CA ALA A 214 2.39 3.65 11.43
C ALA A 214 1.94 4.78 12.35
N LEU A 215 1.43 4.44 13.54
CA LEU A 215 0.85 5.38 14.47
C LEU A 215 1.90 6.38 14.99
N VAL A 216 3.07 5.88 15.39
CA VAL A 216 4.18 6.71 15.86
C VAL A 216 4.66 7.62 14.74
N THR A 217 4.79 7.10 13.51
CA THR A 217 5.16 7.91 12.34
C THR A 217 4.15 9.03 12.11
N PHE A 218 2.85 8.73 12.18
CA PHE A 218 1.81 9.75 12.07
C PHE A 218 1.93 10.84 13.13
N TRP A 219 2.19 10.46 14.38
CA TRP A 219 2.38 11.41 15.48
C TRP A 219 3.59 12.29 15.27
N ILE A 220 4.72 11.73 14.83
CA ILE A 220 5.94 12.48 14.50
C ILE A 220 5.65 13.47 13.37
N LEU A 221 5.05 13.01 12.26
CA LEU A 221 4.70 13.87 11.13
C LEU A 221 3.78 15.01 11.57
N ASN A 222 2.75 14.73 12.37
CA ASN A 222 1.86 15.77 12.87
C ASN A 222 2.53 16.71 13.89
N ALA A 223 3.51 16.24 14.65
CA ALA A 223 4.31 17.10 15.52
C ALA A 223 5.16 18.09 14.70
N LEU A 224 5.79 17.60 13.62
CA LEU A 224 6.62 18.39 12.69
C LEU A 224 5.83 19.33 11.78
N HIS A 225 4.53 19.11 11.61
CA HIS A 225 3.69 20.00 10.81
C HIS A 225 3.57 21.36 11.49
N LEU A 226 4.08 22.40 10.84
CA LEU A 226 4.06 23.79 11.32
C LEU A 226 2.69 24.44 11.13
#